data_AF-A0A314YUA1-F1
#
_entry.id   AF-A0A314YUA1-F1
#
_cell.length_a   1.000
_cell.length_b   1.000
_cell.length_c   1.000
_cell.angle_alpha   90.00
_cell.angle_beta   90.00
_cell.angle_gamma   90.00
#
_symmetry.space_group_name_H-M   'P 1'
#
loop_
_entity.id
_entity.type
_entity.pdbx_description
1 polymer ?
#
loop_
_entity_poly.entity_id
_entity_poly.type
_entity_poly.pdbx_seq_one_letter_code
_entity_poly.pdbx_strand_id
1 'polypeptide(L)'
;MQVENASVLLLLAEIHKKSGNAVLGLPYALASLSFCQSFNLDLLKASATLTLAELWLSLGSNHAKRALSLVHGAFPMILGQGGLELRARAFIVEAKCYLSDPSFSGVKSASQSLPLLQVLQEGIFRRLNFLRVLSAPTRVYELQSLLYDPYLHPSPTPTPHHHRYRYYDSKQHHGQENDSQLNLVGFSKFVRSNPRSDRFKVHRFHHIEFWCTDATNSALRFSWGLGMPIVAKSDLSTGNQTHASYLLRSGDLNFLFTAPYSPTLTRTDDPTRPNNSTASIPTFDHSASRDFSSRHGLGVRAVAIQVDDAVSAFTTSVAHGAKPSAPPILLDNRVTIAEVQLYGDVVLRYVSYSNSSHVSDSNPDLWFLPGFEAVTSSFPLDFGLRRLDHAVGNVEDLKSAVSYLKGFTGFHEFAEFTAEDVGTSESGLNSVVLANNEEMVLFPMNEPVYGTKRKSQIQTYLEHNEGAGVQHLALVSEDIFKTLREMRSRSGIGGFQFMPSPPPTYYRNLKKRAGDVLTDDQIKECEELGILVDRDDQGTLLQIFTKPVGDRPTIFVEIIQRVGCMLKDEEGKVHQKGDVVGLGKVTSPSSSNPSRNTKRRSKPDKLQSQQLLDSPLFMIL
;
A
#
# COMPACT_ATOMS: atom_id res chain seq x y z
N MET A 1 -24.40 -10.96 37.61
CA MET A 1 -24.33 -9.89 38.62
C MET A 1 -22.98 -9.82 39.36
N GLN A 2 -22.52 -10.86 40.07
CA GLN A 2 -21.26 -10.79 40.85
C GLN A 2 -20.01 -10.65 39.95
N VAL A 3 -19.92 -11.44 38.88
CA VAL A 3 -18.82 -11.33 37.89
C VAL A 3 -18.83 -9.97 37.20
N GLU A 4 -20.02 -9.45 36.88
CA GLU A 4 -20.18 -8.13 36.25
C GLU A 4 -19.70 -7.01 37.17
N ASN A 5 -20.05 -7.04 38.46
CA ASN A 5 -19.61 -6.03 39.43
C ASN A 5 -18.08 -6.01 39.57
N ALA A 6 -17.44 -7.18 39.69
CA ALA A 6 -15.98 -7.28 39.74
C ALA A 6 -15.32 -6.81 38.43
N SER A 7 -15.94 -7.11 37.29
CA SER A 7 -15.45 -6.74 35.96
C SER A 7 -15.58 -5.24 35.70
N VAL A 8 -16.67 -4.60 36.13
CA VAL A 8 -16.87 -3.16 36.02
C VAL A 8 -15.85 -2.41 36.87
N LEU A 9 -15.60 -2.86 38.11
CA LEU A 9 -14.56 -2.29 38.96
C LEU A 9 -13.18 -2.45 38.34
N LEU A 10 -12.88 -3.61 37.73
CA LEU A 10 -11.62 -3.82 37.04
C LEU A 10 -11.47 -2.89 35.81
N LEU A 11 -12.55 -2.71 35.04
CA LEU A 11 -12.57 -1.82 33.89
C LEU A 11 -12.32 -0.36 34.28
N LEU A 12 -12.93 0.10 35.38
CA LEU A 12 -12.66 1.44 35.93
C LEU A 12 -11.19 1.62 36.33
N ALA A 13 -10.59 0.60 36.96
CA ALA A 13 -9.16 0.62 37.28
C ALA A 13 -8.29 0.71 36.01
N GLU A 14 -8.64 -0.03 34.94
CA GLU A 14 -7.91 0.02 33.67
C GLU A 14 -8.06 1.37 32.94
N ILE A 15 -9.22 2.01 33.02
CA ILE A 15 -9.45 3.35 32.48
C ILE A 15 -8.55 4.37 33.17
N HIS A 16 -8.51 4.37 34.51
CA HIS A 16 -7.63 5.25 35.28
C HIS A 16 -6.14 4.98 35.02
N LYS A 17 -5.76 3.70 34.84
CA LYS A 17 -4.39 3.34 34.42
C LYS A 17 -4.06 3.94 33.05
N LYS A 18 -4.96 3.84 32.07
CA LYS A 18 -4.75 4.36 30.70
C LYS A 18 -4.72 5.89 30.64
N SER A 19 -5.42 6.58 31.54
CA SER A 19 -5.39 8.05 31.63
C SER A 19 -4.18 8.60 32.40
N GLY A 20 -3.25 7.75 32.83
CA GLY A 20 -2.06 8.14 33.60
C GLY A 20 -2.36 8.47 35.06
N ASN A 21 -3.59 8.24 35.55
CA ASN A 21 -3.99 8.58 36.91
C ASN A 21 -4.04 7.34 37.81
N ALA A 22 -2.87 6.76 38.07
CA ALA A 22 -2.73 5.50 38.80
C ALA A 22 -3.29 5.54 40.23
N VAL A 23 -3.21 6.70 40.90
CA VAL A 23 -3.73 6.90 42.27
C VAL A 23 -5.24 6.66 42.33
N LEU A 24 -6.00 7.17 41.35
CA LEU A 24 -7.44 6.96 41.27
C LEU A 24 -7.82 5.54 40.84
N GLY A 25 -6.92 4.81 40.16
CA GLY A 25 -7.17 3.42 39.74
C GLY A 25 -7.03 2.39 40.87
N LEU A 26 -6.19 2.67 41.89
CA LEU A 26 -5.90 1.72 42.97
C LEU A 26 -7.14 1.27 43.76
N PRO A 27 -8.05 2.15 44.21
CA PRO A 27 -9.24 1.73 44.95
C PRO A 27 -10.13 0.78 44.15
N TYR A 28 -10.28 1.01 42.85
CA TYR A 28 -11.09 0.16 41.96
C TYR A 28 -10.46 -1.22 41.75
N ALA A 29 -9.13 -1.28 41.57
CA ALA A 29 -8.41 -2.56 41.45
C ALA A 29 -8.50 -3.37 42.75
N LEU A 30 -8.34 -2.72 43.91
CA LEU A 30 -8.46 -3.36 45.22
C LEU A 30 -9.89 -3.83 45.50
N ALA A 31 -10.90 -3.01 45.16
CA ALA A 31 -12.31 -3.39 45.30
C ALA A 31 -12.66 -4.58 44.40
N SER A 32 -12.21 -4.58 43.14
CA SER A 32 -12.37 -5.71 42.23
C SER A 32 -11.70 -6.98 42.79
N LEU A 33 -10.47 -6.86 43.29
CA LEU A 33 -9.73 -7.98 43.87
C LEU A 33 -10.43 -8.58 45.10
N SER A 34 -10.89 -7.73 46.01
CA SER A 34 -11.66 -8.14 47.19
C SER A 34 -12.95 -8.86 46.78
N PHE A 35 -13.66 -8.33 45.79
CA PHE A 35 -14.86 -8.97 45.25
C PHE A 35 -14.55 -10.34 44.64
N CYS A 36 -13.48 -10.44 43.84
CA CYS A 36 -13.07 -11.71 43.24
C CYS A 36 -12.69 -12.76 44.30
N GLN A 37 -12.09 -12.34 45.41
CA GLN A 37 -11.78 -13.23 46.55
C GLN A 37 -13.04 -13.73 47.25
N SER A 38 -14.02 -12.87 47.49
CA SER A 38 -15.27 -13.25 48.17
C SER A 38 -16.13 -14.23 47.36
N PHE A 39 -15.99 -14.23 46.03
CA PHE A 39 -16.79 -15.05 45.13
C PHE A 39 -15.99 -16.12 44.36
N ASN A 40 -14.76 -16.43 44.79
CA ASN A 40 -13.88 -17.43 44.17
C ASN A 40 -13.72 -17.27 42.65
N LEU A 41 -13.59 -16.02 42.18
CA LEU A 41 -13.42 -15.71 40.76
C LEU A 41 -11.93 -15.73 40.40
N ASP A 42 -11.32 -16.91 40.40
CA ASP A 42 -9.86 -17.06 40.40
C ASP A 42 -9.14 -16.42 39.21
N LEU A 43 -9.68 -16.56 38.00
CA LEU A 43 -9.07 -15.94 36.81
C LEU A 43 -9.23 -14.41 36.82
N LEU A 44 -10.38 -13.91 37.25
CA LEU A 44 -10.63 -12.47 37.35
C LEU A 44 -9.83 -11.85 38.50
N LYS A 45 -9.66 -12.58 39.60
CA LYS A 45 -8.75 -12.25 40.72
C LYS A 45 -7.32 -12.10 40.22
N ALA A 46 -6.84 -13.02 39.38
CA ALA A 46 -5.51 -12.95 38.82
C ALA A 46 -5.35 -11.74 37.87
N SER A 47 -6.36 -11.44 37.05
CA SER A 47 -6.38 -10.23 36.20
C SER A 47 -6.40 -8.92 37.00
N ALA A 48 -7.20 -8.86 38.07
CA ALA A 48 -7.24 -7.73 38.98
C ALA A 48 -5.91 -7.55 39.74
N THR A 49 -5.26 -8.65 40.14
CA THR A 49 -3.94 -8.64 40.78
C THR A 49 -2.86 -8.12 39.84
N LEU A 50 -2.90 -8.51 38.56
CA LEU A 50 -1.98 -7.99 37.55
C LEU A 50 -2.19 -6.48 37.30
N THR A 51 -3.45 -6.04 37.19
CA THR A 51 -3.77 -4.62 37.02
C THR A 51 -3.36 -3.79 38.22
N LEU A 52 -3.48 -4.34 39.43
CA LEU A 52 -2.98 -3.72 40.66
C LEU A 52 -1.45 -3.59 40.65
N ALA A 53 -0.72 -4.60 40.17
CA ALA A 53 0.73 -4.54 40.02
C ALA A 53 1.16 -3.45 39.02
N GLU A 54 0.46 -3.34 37.88
CA GLU A 54 0.71 -2.28 36.90
C GLU A 54 0.49 -0.88 37.49
N LEU A 55 -0.57 -0.69 38.26
CA LEU A 55 -0.87 0.58 38.93
C LEU A 55 0.19 0.95 39.97
N TRP A 56 0.66 -0.02 40.76
CA TRP A 56 1.77 0.20 41.69
C TRP A 56 3.05 0.63 40.98
N LEU A 57 3.38 -0.04 39.87
CA LEU A 57 4.57 0.28 39.10
C LEU A 57 4.48 1.69 38.47
N SER A 58 3.30 2.12 38.04
CA SER A 58 3.06 3.47 37.53
C SER A 58 3.22 4.57 38.58
N LEU A 59 3.21 4.26 39.88
CA LEU A 59 3.48 5.22 40.96
C LEU A 59 4.99 5.44 41.21
N GLY A 60 5.85 4.67 40.53
CA GLY A 60 7.30 4.85 40.55
C GLY A 60 8.08 3.59 40.94
N SER A 61 9.40 3.63 40.71
CA SER A 61 10.34 2.50 40.92
C SER A 61 10.38 2.00 42.37
N ASN A 62 10.09 2.85 43.35
CA ASN A 62 10.00 2.46 44.76
C ASN A 62 8.93 1.38 45.04
N HIS A 63 8.00 1.18 44.11
CA HIS A 63 6.95 0.17 44.21
C HIS A 63 7.23 -1.10 43.38
N ALA A 64 8.36 -1.18 42.67
CA ALA A 64 8.69 -2.29 41.78
C ALA A 64 8.72 -3.66 42.50
N LYS A 65 9.32 -3.73 43.69
CA LYS A 65 9.35 -4.97 44.50
C LYS A 65 7.94 -5.43 44.90
N ARG A 66 7.06 -4.49 45.22
CA ARG A 66 5.66 -4.76 45.56
C ARG A 66 4.88 -5.24 44.34
N ALA A 67 5.07 -4.59 43.19
CA ALA A 67 4.45 -5.00 41.93
C ALA A 67 4.92 -6.39 41.50
N LEU A 68 6.22 -6.69 41.60
CA LEU A 68 6.78 -8.00 41.27
C LEU A 68 6.16 -9.13 42.11
N SER A 69 6.05 -8.92 43.43
CA SER A 69 5.40 -9.89 44.33
C SER A 69 3.94 -10.17 43.94
N LEU A 70 3.20 -9.15 43.52
CA LEU A 70 1.83 -9.31 43.04
C LEU A 70 1.76 -10.10 41.73
N VAL A 71 2.66 -9.83 40.78
CA VAL A 71 2.73 -10.58 39.51
C VAL A 71 3.07 -12.05 39.76
N HIS A 72 4.07 -12.33 40.60
CA HIS A 72 4.45 -13.70 40.97
C HIS A 72 3.31 -14.46 41.66
N GLY A 73 2.55 -13.79 42.52
CA GLY A 73 1.35 -14.38 43.12
C GLY A 73 0.25 -14.71 42.12
N ALA A 74 0.15 -13.98 41.00
CA ALA A 74 -0.85 -14.20 39.97
C ALA A 74 -0.41 -15.19 38.87
N PHE A 75 0.89 -15.44 38.71
CA PHE A 75 1.42 -16.26 37.62
C PHE A 75 0.83 -17.67 37.52
N PRO A 76 0.70 -18.46 38.61
CA PRO A 76 0.17 -19.82 38.49
C PRO A 76 -1.20 -19.86 37.82
N MET A 77 -2.08 -18.93 38.17
CA MET A 77 -3.41 -18.82 37.59
C MET A 77 -3.38 -18.28 36.15
N ILE A 78 -2.56 -17.25 35.89
CA ILE A 78 -2.43 -16.64 34.55
C ILE A 78 -1.84 -17.62 33.54
N LEU A 79 -0.80 -18.37 33.91
CA LEU A 79 -0.15 -19.34 33.03
C LEU A 79 -0.99 -20.59 32.81
N GLY A 80 -1.75 -21.02 33.83
CA GLY A 80 -2.65 -22.17 33.72
C GLY A 80 -3.90 -21.83 32.90
N GLN A 81 -4.62 -20.77 33.25
CA GLN A 81 -5.99 -20.51 32.80
C GLN A 81 -6.16 -19.18 32.04
N GLY A 82 -5.15 -18.31 32.04
CA GLY A 82 -5.24 -17.00 31.38
C GLY A 82 -5.20 -17.07 29.85
N GLY A 83 -5.88 -16.14 29.20
CA GLY A 83 -5.77 -15.93 27.74
C GLY A 83 -4.39 -15.39 27.34
N LEU A 84 -4.11 -15.39 26.04
CA LEU A 84 -2.81 -15.01 25.49
C LEU A 84 -2.39 -13.59 25.88
N GLU A 85 -3.32 -12.64 25.83
CA GLU A 85 -3.10 -11.26 26.25
C GLU A 85 -2.70 -11.16 27.72
N LEU A 86 -3.41 -11.86 28.61
CA LEU A 86 -3.16 -11.79 30.05
C LEU A 86 -1.79 -12.38 30.42
N ARG A 87 -1.37 -13.46 29.76
CA ARG A 87 -0.04 -14.05 29.91
C ARG A 87 1.06 -13.11 29.44
N ALA A 88 0.89 -12.50 28.25
CA ALA A 88 1.84 -11.53 27.73
C ALA A 88 1.97 -10.32 28.67
N ARG A 89 0.84 -9.75 29.10
CA ARG A 89 0.80 -8.64 30.07
C ARG A 89 1.54 -8.99 31.37
N ALA A 90 1.41 -10.21 31.89
CA ALA A 90 2.10 -10.61 33.12
C ALA A 90 3.64 -10.59 32.97
N PHE A 91 4.17 -11.18 31.90
CA PHE A 91 5.63 -11.18 31.64
C PHE A 91 6.19 -9.78 31.36
N ILE A 92 5.40 -8.94 30.71
CA ILE A 92 5.73 -7.52 30.47
C ILE A 92 5.92 -6.78 31.79
N VAL A 93 4.98 -6.96 32.73
CA VAL A 93 5.01 -6.25 34.01
C VAL A 93 6.14 -6.78 34.89
N GLU A 94 6.39 -8.10 34.88
CA GLU A 94 7.55 -8.71 35.52
C GLU A 94 8.87 -8.09 35.02
N ALA A 95 9.06 -8.02 33.70
CA ALA A 95 10.25 -7.39 33.11
C ALA A 95 10.40 -5.92 33.51
N LYS A 96 9.32 -5.14 33.46
CA LYS A 96 9.33 -3.73 33.90
C LYS A 96 9.67 -3.60 35.39
N CYS A 97 9.25 -4.53 36.24
CA CYS A 97 9.61 -4.52 37.66
C CYS A 97 11.12 -4.75 37.86
N TYR A 98 11.72 -5.71 37.14
CA TYR A 98 13.17 -5.95 37.22
C TYR A 98 13.98 -4.76 36.71
N LEU A 99 13.57 -4.14 35.61
CA LEU A 99 14.22 -2.94 35.06
C LEU A 99 14.06 -1.71 35.96
N SER A 100 13.04 -1.68 36.81
CA SER A 100 12.78 -0.58 37.74
C SER A 100 13.49 -0.72 39.09
N ASP A 101 14.14 -1.86 39.37
CA ASP A 101 14.90 -2.06 40.61
C ASP A 101 16.36 -1.61 40.43
N PRO A 102 16.80 -0.52 41.07
CA PRO A 102 18.18 -0.02 40.94
C PRO A 102 19.23 -0.96 41.56
N SER A 103 18.83 -1.99 42.32
CA SER A 103 19.72 -3.04 42.82
C SER A 103 19.95 -4.19 41.84
N PHE A 104 19.32 -4.14 40.66
CA PHE A 104 19.49 -5.12 39.58
C PHE A 104 20.83 -4.87 38.84
N SER A 105 21.93 -5.32 39.44
CA SER A 105 23.22 -5.41 38.74
C SER A 105 23.20 -6.61 37.79
N GLY A 106 23.35 -6.37 36.49
CA GLY A 106 23.53 -7.44 35.51
C GLY A 106 24.58 -8.46 35.94
N VAL A 107 24.27 -9.74 35.72
CA VAL A 107 25.18 -10.90 35.84
C VAL A 107 25.51 -11.34 37.27
N LYS A 108 24.67 -12.22 37.85
CA LYS A 108 25.06 -13.24 38.86
C LYS A 108 24.01 -14.36 38.98
N SER A 109 23.75 -15.05 37.87
CA SER A 109 23.35 -16.48 37.79
C SER A 109 22.86 -16.79 36.36
N ALA A 110 23.82 -16.82 35.42
CA ALA A 110 23.56 -17.14 34.01
C ALA A 110 23.11 -18.61 33.77
N SER A 111 22.99 -19.43 34.81
CA SER A 111 22.55 -20.83 34.71
C SER A 111 21.09 -21.07 35.10
N GLN A 112 20.39 -20.10 35.69
CA GLN A 112 18.96 -20.23 36.05
C GLN A 112 18.04 -19.28 35.29
N SER A 113 18.58 -18.24 34.66
CA SER A 113 17.80 -17.21 33.94
C SER A 113 17.82 -17.37 32.42
N LEU A 114 18.76 -18.12 31.84
CA LEU A 114 18.85 -18.33 30.39
C LEU A 114 17.71 -19.19 29.82
N PRO A 115 17.26 -20.30 30.46
CA PRO A 115 16.13 -21.06 29.95
C PRO A 115 14.83 -20.28 30.07
N LEU A 116 14.68 -19.45 31.11
CA LEU A 116 13.48 -18.62 31.27
C LEU A 116 13.45 -17.50 30.24
N LEU A 117 14.57 -16.80 30.00
CA LEU A 117 14.68 -15.78 28.95
C LEU A 117 14.61 -16.36 27.54
N GLN A 118 15.10 -17.57 27.27
CA GLN A 118 14.96 -18.23 25.96
C GLN A 118 13.54 -18.78 25.75
N VAL A 119 12.89 -19.35 26.77
CA VAL A 119 11.48 -19.76 26.69
C VAL A 119 10.56 -18.54 26.64
N LEU A 120 10.93 -17.42 27.27
CA LEU A 120 10.28 -16.12 27.11
C LEU A 120 10.53 -15.54 25.74
N GLN A 121 11.74 -15.61 25.19
CA GLN A 121 12.05 -15.06 23.87
C GLN A 121 11.40 -15.90 22.76
N GLU A 122 11.47 -17.23 22.79
CA GLU A 122 10.78 -18.07 21.80
C GLU A 122 9.27 -18.13 22.02
N GLY A 123 8.81 -18.13 23.28
CA GLY A 123 7.40 -18.19 23.64
C GLY A 123 6.67 -16.87 23.41
N ILE A 124 7.25 -15.73 23.80
CA ILE A 124 6.71 -14.38 23.58
C ILE A 124 6.88 -13.98 22.12
N PHE A 125 7.97 -14.32 21.42
CA PHE A 125 8.11 -13.97 19.99
C PHE A 125 7.18 -14.81 19.10
N ARG A 126 6.98 -16.11 19.38
CA ARG A 126 5.99 -16.92 18.65
C ARG A 126 4.54 -16.57 19.01
N ARG A 127 4.24 -16.09 20.22
CA ARG A 127 2.86 -15.75 20.64
C ARG A 127 2.48 -14.27 20.50
N LEU A 128 3.43 -13.32 20.49
CA LEU A 128 3.17 -11.93 20.09
C LEU A 128 2.82 -11.83 18.61
N ASN A 129 3.37 -12.70 17.76
CA ASN A 129 2.93 -12.85 16.37
C ASN A 129 1.45 -13.28 16.26
N PHE A 130 0.90 -13.95 17.28
CA PHE A 130 -0.52 -14.32 17.34
C PHE A 130 -1.41 -13.19 17.88
N LEU A 131 -0.89 -12.31 18.77
CA LEU A 131 -1.62 -11.11 19.26
C LEU A 131 -1.62 -9.94 18.28
N ARG A 132 -0.75 -9.93 17.26
CA ARG A 132 -0.75 -8.96 16.15
C ARG A 132 -2.10 -8.95 15.39
N VAL A 133 -2.92 -9.99 15.56
CA VAL A 133 -4.16 -10.24 14.83
C VAL A 133 -5.41 -9.65 15.52
N LEU A 134 -5.40 -9.29 16.82
CA LEU A 134 -6.65 -8.97 17.55
C LEU A 134 -6.61 -7.75 18.50
N SER A 135 -6.22 -6.55 18.03
CA SER A 135 -6.68 -5.22 18.53
C SER A 135 -5.84 -4.32 19.49
N ALA A 136 -4.51 -4.47 19.68
CA ALA A 136 -3.75 -3.44 20.43
C ALA A 136 -2.25 -3.28 20.05
N PRO A 137 -1.90 -2.47 19.02
CA PRO A 137 -0.50 -2.32 18.54
C PRO A 137 0.40 -1.46 19.44
N THR A 138 -0.15 -0.45 20.12
CA THR A 138 0.65 0.65 20.71
C THR A 138 1.48 0.22 21.93
N ARG A 139 1.03 -0.77 22.69
CA ARG A 139 1.76 -1.26 23.88
C ARG A 139 2.92 -2.21 23.54
N VAL A 140 2.95 -2.80 22.34
CA VAL A 140 3.99 -3.76 21.91
C VAL A 140 5.28 -3.04 21.51
N TYR A 141 5.17 -1.87 20.89
CA TYR A 141 6.34 -1.04 20.52
C TYR A 141 7.05 -0.41 21.72
N GLU A 142 6.30 -0.10 22.78
CA GLU A 142 6.85 0.42 24.04
C GLU A 142 7.71 -0.63 24.79
N LEU A 143 7.59 -1.92 24.43
CA LEU A 143 8.35 -3.03 25.02
C LEU A 143 9.59 -3.42 24.24
N GLN A 144 9.56 -3.32 22.91
CA GLN A 144 10.76 -3.51 22.09
C GLN A 144 11.83 -2.45 22.36
N SER A 145 11.42 -1.24 22.73
CA SER A 145 12.35 -0.16 23.08
C SER A 145 12.99 -0.32 24.47
N LEU A 146 12.31 -0.95 25.44
CA LEU A 146 12.85 -1.22 26.78
C LEU A 146 13.83 -2.41 26.84
N LEU A 147 13.89 -3.24 25.80
CA LEU A 147 14.81 -4.39 25.68
C LEU A 147 16.17 -4.03 25.05
N TYR A 148 16.34 -2.80 24.57
CA TYR A 148 17.61 -2.28 24.03
C TYR A 148 18.32 -1.43 25.10
N ASP A 149 18.98 -2.09 26.06
CA ASP A 149 19.94 -1.45 26.95
C ASP A 149 21.38 -1.66 26.42
N PRO A 150 22.13 -0.59 26.08
CA PRO A 150 23.50 -0.68 25.60
C PRO A 150 24.54 -1.11 26.66
N TYR A 151 24.18 -1.32 27.92
CA TYR A 151 25.13 -1.68 28.99
C TYR A 151 25.39 -3.20 29.19
N LEU A 152 24.75 -4.10 28.43
CA LEU A 152 24.85 -5.56 28.64
C LEU A 152 25.86 -6.32 27.76
N HIS A 153 26.62 -5.65 26.88
CA HIS A 153 27.65 -6.31 26.06
C HIS A 153 28.99 -5.55 26.05
N PRO A 154 30.01 -5.98 26.81
CA PRO A 154 31.39 -5.58 26.55
C PRO A 154 31.89 -6.31 25.30
N SER A 155 32.39 -5.56 24.33
CA SER A 155 32.96 -6.09 23.08
C SER A 155 34.24 -6.91 23.36
N PRO A 156 34.47 -8.03 22.64
CA PRO A 156 35.81 -8.40 22.23
C PRO A 156 36.05 -7.97 20.78
N THR A 157 37.23 -7.42 20.58
CA THR A 157 37.82 -6.82 19.37
C THR A 157 37.53 -7.51 18.03
N PRO A 158 37.29 -6.73 16.96
CA PRO A 158 37.12 -7.25 15.60
C PRO A 158 38.47 -7.41 14.88
N THR A 159 38.67 -8.57 14.23
CA THR A 159 39.58 -8.70 13.08
C THR A 159 38.92 -8.05 11.84
N PRO A 160 39.69 -7.38 10.96
CA PRO A 160 39.15 -6.37 10.07
C PRO A 160 38.66 -6.98 8.74
N HIS A 161 37.36 -6.89 8.48
CA HIS A 161 36.83 -6.82 7.11
C HIS A 161 35.97 -5.57 6.98
N HIS A 162 36.55 -4.57 6.32
CA HIS A 162 35.97 -3.25 6.06
C HIS A 162 34.79 -3.31 5.10
N HIS A 163 33.62 -2.83 5.50
CA HIS A 163 32.73 -2.04 4.63
C HIS A 163 32.06 -0.92 5.45
N ARG A 164 32.64 0.29 5.39
CA ARG A 164 32.09 1.52 5.95
C ARG A 164 31.08 2.12 4.97
N TYR A 165 29.85 2.34 5.43
CA TYR A 165 28.99 3.41 4.93
C TYR A 165 29.62 4.76 5.32
N ARG A 166 30.00 5.58 4.33
CA ARG A 166 30.38 6.98 4.53
C ARG A 166 29.19 7.87 4.20
N TYR A 167 28.80 8.71 5.16
CA TYR A 167 28.12 9.97 4.90
C TYR A 167 28.97 10.81 3.94
N TYR A 168 28.39 11.27 2.84
CA TYR A 168 29.03 12.23 1.94
C TYR A 168 28.66 13.65 2.37
N ASP A 169 29.68 14.36 2.85
CA ASP A 169 29.73 15.82 2.95
C ASP A 169 30.24 16.36 1.60
N SER A 170 29.50 17.26 0.97
CA SER A 170 29.76 17.76 -0.38
C SER A 170 30.48 19.11 -0.33
N LYS A 171 31.82 19.08 -0.31
CA LYS A 171 32.63 20.22 -0.80
C LYS A 171 33.88 19.78 -1.57
N GLN A 172 33.89 20.22 -2.83
CA GLN A 172 35.03 20.45 -3.75
C GLN A 172 35.87 19.27 -4.22
N HIS A 173 35.73 18.91 -5.50
CA HIS A 173 36.82 19.02 -6.49
C HIS A 173 36.27 18.97 -7.93
N HIS A 174 36.77 19.89 -8.76
CA HIS A 174 36.51 20.03 -10.19
C HIS A 174 37.08 18.84 -10.99
N GLY A 175 36.25 18.25 -11.85
CA GLY A 175 36.60 17.32 -12.93
C GLY A 175 35.35 17.02 -13.76
N GLN A 176 35.40 17.27 -15.07
CA GLN A 176 34.25 17.30 -15.98
C GLN A 176 33.68 15.90 -16.27
N GLU A 177 32.48 15.60 -15.77
CA GLU A 177 31.55 14.62 -16.35
C GLU A 177 30.14 15.21 -16.28
N ASN A 178 29.37 15.07 -17.37
CA ASN A 178 28.03 15.65 -17.54
C ASN A 178 27.01 15.00 -16.58
N ASP A 179 26.96 15.48 -15.33
CA ASP A 179 25.88 15.19 -14.38
C ASP A 179 24.67 16.05 -14.75
N SER A 180 23.77 15.52 -15.58
CA SER A 180 22.47 16.15 -15.83
C SER A 180 21.64 16.05 -14.56
N GLN A 181 21.73 17.08 -13.71
CA GLN A 181 20.82 17.25 -12.57
C GLN A 181 19.37 17.17 -13.07
N LEU A 182 18.60 16.18 -12.56
CA LEU A 182 17.13 16.19 -12.60
C LEU A 182 16.64 17.39 -11.80
N ASN A 183 16.55 18.54 -12.48
CA ASN A 183 15.99 19.77 -11.96
C ASN A 183 14.58 19.91 -12.54
N LEU A 184 13.57 19.62 -11.73
CA LEU A 184 12.18 19.77 -12.14
C LEU A 184 11.92 21.25 -12.46
N VAL A 185 11.48 21.53 -13.68
CA VAL A 185 11.11 22.85 -14.19
C VAL A 185 9.60 23.11 -14.11
N GLY A 186 8.83 22.05 -13.89
CA GLY A 186 7.36 22.05 -13.80
C GLY A 186 6.69 21.93 -15.15
N PHE A 187 5.44 21.49 -15.15
CA PHE A 187 4.68 21.09 -16.33
C PHE A 187 4.70 22.16 -17.44
N SER A 188 4.53 23.43 -17.07
CA SER A 188 4.47 24.54 -18.04
C SER A 188 5.81 24.85 -18.75
N LYS A 189 6.93 24.42 -18.18
CA LYS A 189 8.28 24.64 -18.73
C LYS A 189 8.92 23.37 -19.26
N PHE A 190 8.28 22.22 -19.02
CA PHE A 190 8.75 20.94 -19.49
C PHE A 190 8.63 20.87 -21.02
N VAL A 191 9.73 20.54 -21.69
CA VAL A 191 9.75 20.32 -23.14
C VAL A 191 9.81 18.82 -23.39
N ARG A 192 8.67 18.22 -23.73
CA ARG A 192 8.58 16.79 -24.03
C ARG A 192 9.43 16.46 -25.26
N SER A 193 10.27 15.44 -25.14
CA SER A 193 10.99 14.84 -26.25
C SER A 193 10.91 13.32 -26.12
N ASN A 194 10.65 12.63 -27.24
CA ASN A 194 10.63 11.17 -27.29
C ASN A 194 11.86 10.70 -28.09
N PRO A 195 12.97 10.36 -27.41
CA PRO A 195 14.20 9.88 -28.06
C PRO A 195 14.08 8.44 -28.57
N ARG A 196 12.98 7.75 -28.28
CA ARG A 196 12.74 6.34 -28.60
C ARG A 196 13.86 5.42 -28.11
N SER A 197 14.22 5.57 -26.83
CA SER A 197 15.40 4.97 -26.20
C SER A 197 15.17 3.66 -25.44
N ASP A 198 14.01 3.01 -25.57
CA ASP A 198 13.76 1.71 -24.92
C ASP A 198 14.91 0.72 -25.21
N ARG A 199 15.43 0.09 -24.16
CA ARG A 199 16.53 -0.88 -24.26
C ARG A 199 16.09 -2.25 -24.76
N PHE A 200 14.80 -2.51 -24.71
CA PHE A 200 14.14 -3.71 -25.20
C PHE A 200 12.73 -3.34 -25.65
N LYS A 201 12.17 -4.05 -26.63
CA LYS A 201 10.88 -3.69 -27.22
C LYS A 201 9.73 -4.02 -26.26
N VAL A 202 8.99 -2.97 -25.88
CA VAL A 202 7.80 -3.02 -25.01
C VAL A 202 6.54 -2.79 -25.85
N HIS A 203 5.51 -3.60 -25.63
CA HIS A 203 4.24 -3.48 -26.35
C HIS A 203 3.18 -2.70 -25.56
N ARG A 204 2.81 -3.21 -24.39
CA ARG A 204 1.67 -2.74 -23.60
C ARG A 204 1.72 -3.27 -22.17
N PHE A 205 0.89 -2.73 -21.29
CA PHE A 205 0.56 -3.39 -20.05
C PHE A 205 -0.08 -4.75 -20.32
N HIS A 206 0.31 -5.77 -19.56
CA HIS A 206 -0.19 -7.13 -19.70
C HIS A 206 -1.21 -7.48 -18.60
N HIS A 207 -0.82 -7.32 -17.33
CA HIS A 207 -1.72 -7.45 -16.17
C HIS A 207 -1.16 -6.75 -14.94
N ILE A 208 -2.00 -6.59 -13.92
CA ILE A 208 -1.62 -6.18 -12.57
C ILE A 208 -1.90 -7.34 -11.62
N GLU A 209 -0.91 -7.77 -10.86
CA GLU A 209 -1.10 -8.77 -9.80
C GLU A 209 -1.16 -8.11 -8.43
N PHE A 210 -2.26 -8.35 -7.72
CA PHE A 210 -2.45 -8.03 -6.33
C PHE A 210 -2.11 -9.24 -5.48
N TRP A 211 -1.25 -9.04 -4.49
CA TRP A 211 -1.14 -9.98 -3.37
C TRP A 211 -2.13 -9.59 -2.28
N CYS A 212 -2.82 -10.59 -1.78
CA CYS A 212 -3.92 -10.43 -0.84
C CYS A 212 -3.97 -11.59 0.16
N THR A 213 -4.68 -11.38 1.27
CA THR A 213 -4.88 -12.40 2.30
C THR A 213 -5.92 -13.44 1.87
N ASP A 214 -6.89 -13.04 1.06
CA ASP A 214 -7.90 -13.93 0.45
C ASP A 214 -8.23 -13.44 -0.97
N ALA A 215 -7.83 -14.25 -1.96
CA ALA A 215 -8.00 -13.93 -3.37
C ALA A 215 -9.46 -13.99 -3.81
N THR A 216 -10.27 -14.86 -3.22
CA THR A 216 -11.68 -15.05 -3.58
C THR A 216 -12.50 -13.79 -3.29
N ASN A 217 -12.44 -13.28 -2.06
CA ASN A 217 -13.17 -12.08 -1.65
C ASN A 217 -12.66 -10.83 -2.37
N SER A 218 -11.34 -10.71 -2.52
CA SER A 218 -10.74 -9.58 -3.24
C SER A 218 -11.19 -9.57 -4.71
N ALA A 219 -11.07 -10.70 -5.41
CA ALA A 219 -11.49 -10.82 -6.80
C ALA A 219 -13.00 -10.60 -6.96
N LEU A 220 -13.85 -11.19 -6.11
CA LEU A 220 -15.31 -10.99 -6.21
C LEU A 220 -15.72 -9.55 -5.97
N ARG A 221 -15.10 -8.85 -5.01
CA ARG A 221 -15.38 -7.44 -4.76
C ARG A 221 -14.97 -6.56 -5.94
N PHE A 222 -13.78 -6.77 -6.48
CA PHE A 222 -13.32 -6.03 -7.66
C PHE A 222 -14.15 -6.37 -8.89
N SER A 223 -14.54 -7.63 -9.06
CA SER A 223 -15.40 -8.10 -10.15
C SER A 223 -16.74 -7.38 -10.13
N TRP A 224 -17.41 -7.40 -8.98
CA TRP A 224 -18.69 -6.71 -8.79
C TRP A 224 -18.57 -5.19 -8.90
N GLY A 225 -17.55 -4.61 -8.26
CA GLY A 225 -17.39 -3.16 -8.15
C GLY A 225 -16.90 -2.48 -9.42
N LEU A 226 -16.10 -3.16 -10.25
CA LEU A 226 -15.58 -2.64 -11.52
C LEU A 226 -16.29 -3.22 -12.75
N GLY A 227 -17.13 -4.23 -12.56
CA GLY A 227 -17.79 -4.91 -13.67
C GLY A 227 -16.84 -5.74 -14.51
N MET A 228 -15.86 -6.41 -13.86
CA MET A 228 -14.85 -7.23 -14.52
C MET A 228 -15.09 -8.71 -14.19
N PRO A 229 -15.57 -9.56 -15.11
CA PRO A 229 -15.80 -10.98 -14.83
C PRO A 229 -14.49 -11.71 -14.52
N ILE A 230 -14.58 -12.73 -13.65
CA ILE A 230 -13.51 -13.71 -13.50
C ILE A 230 -13.51 -14.57 -14.78
N VAL A 231 -12.42 -14.53 -15.54
CA VAL A 231 -12.27 -15.24 -16.81
C VAL A 231 -11.31 -16.42 -16.75
N ALA A 232 -10.42 -16.45 -15.75
CA ALA A 232 -9.52 -17.57 -15.54
C ALA A 232 -9.17 -17.75 -14.06
N LYS A 233 -8.80 -18.97 -13.68
CA LYS A 233 -8.37 -19.30 -12.32
C LYS A 233 -7.21 -20.29 -12.32
N SER A 234 -6.42 -20.26 -11.26
CA SER A 234 -5.47 -21.31 -10.91
C SER A 234 -5.52 -21.50 -9.40
N ASP A 235 -6.15 -22.58 -8.97
CA ASP A 235 -6.42 -22.92 -7.57
C ASP A 235 -6.39 -24.45 -7.36
N LEU A 236 -6.80 -24.92 -6.18
CA LEU A 236 -6.85 -26.37 -5.88
C LEU A 236 -7.63 -27.19 -6.91
N SER A 237 -8.71 -26.64 -7.48
CA SER A 237 -9.51 -27.36 -8.48
C SER A 237 -8.78 -27.55 -9.81
N THR A 238 -7.78 -26.71 -10.09
CA THR A 238 -6.89 -26.80 -11.25
C THR A 238 -5.58 -27.56 -10.96
N GLY A 239 -5.46 -28.12 -9.75
CA GLY A 239 -4.25 -28.84 -9.30
C GLY A 239 -3.16 -27.96 -8.68
N ASN A 240 -3.37 -26.65 -8.54
CA ASN A 240 -2.43 -25.75 -7.88
C ASN A 240 -2.61 -25.81 -6.35
N GLN A 241 -1.62 -26.38 -5.66
CA GLN A 241 -1.61 -26.55 -4.20
C GLN A 241 -0.84 -25.43 -3.49
N THR A 242 -0.26 -24.50 -4.25
CA THR A 242 0.64 -23.44 -3.76
C THR A 242 -0.13 -22.16 -3.46
N HIS A 243 -0.96 -21.71 -4.40
CA HIS A 243 -1.71 -20.47 -4.30
C HIS A 243 -3.06 -20.56 -5.00
N ALA A 244 -3.98 -19.68 -4.61
CA ALA A 244 -5.20 -19.40 -5.35
C ALA A 244 -5.01 -18.10 -6.12
N SER A 245 -5.24 -18.14 -7.43
CA SER A 245 -5.13 -17.00 -8.33
C SER A 245 -6.38 -16.86 -9.19
N TYR A 246 -7.01 -15.69 -9.20
CA TYR A 246 -8.19 -15.39 -10.02
C TYR A 246 -7.95 -14.18 -10.91
N LEU A 247 -8.19 -14.34 -12.21
CA LEU A 247 -8.00 -13.31 -13.23
C LEU A 247 -9.34 -12.66 -13.58
N LEU A 248 -9.44 -11.37 -13.32
CA LEU A 248 -10.52 -10.51 -13.81
C LEU A 248 -10.12 -9.86 -15.13
N ARG A 249 -11.06 -9.77 -16.07
CA ARG A 249 -10.83 -9.14 -17.38
C ARG A 249 -11.98 -8.24 -17.82
N SER A 250 -11.65 -7.07 -18.38
CA SER A 250 -12.59 -6.22 -19.11
C SER A 250 -11.83 -5.52 -20.24
N GLY A 251 -12.15 -5.87 -21.49
CA GLY A 251 -11.28 -5.57 -22.63
C GLY A 251 -9.87 -6.17 -22.46
N ASP A 252 -8.85 -5.34 -22.64
CA ASP A 252 -7.44 -5.65 -22.40
C ASP A 252 -6.99 -5.45 -20.94
N LEU A 253 -7.86 -4.93 -20.05
CA LEU A 253 -7.52 -4.76 -18.63
C LEU A 253 -7.57 -6.11 -17.91
N ASN A 254 -6.46 -6.49 -17.28
CA ASN A 254 -6.29 -7.75 -16.57
C ASN A 254 -5.85 -7.51 -15.12
N PHE A 255 -6.68 -7.89 -14.15
CA PHE A 255 -6.33 -7.89 -12.72
C PHE A 255 -6.26 -9.32 -12.19
N LEU A 256 -5.12 -9.69 -11.62
CA LEU A 256 -4.87 -10.99 -11.03
C LEU A 256 -4.83 -10.84 -9.51
N PHE A 257 -5.62 -11.63 -8.78
CA PHE A 257 -5.62 -11.65 -7.33
C PHE A 257 -5.05 -12.98 -6.86
N THR A 258 -3.97 -12.93 -6.09
CA THR A 258 -3.24 -14.12 -5.65
C THR A 258 -3.10 -14.14 -4.12
N ALA A 259 -3.41 -15.30 -3.52
CA ALA A 259 -3.27 -15.55 -2.09
C ALA A 259 -2.60 -16.91 -1.82
N PRO A 260 -1.73 -17.02 -0.80
CA PRO A 260 -1.06 -18.27 -0.45
C PRO A 260 -2.04 -19.26 0.18
N TYR A 261 -1.93 -20.53 -0.20
CA TYR A 261 -2.48 -21.59 0.64
C TYR A 261 -1.60 -21.86 1.86
N SER A 262 -1.94 -22.89 2.64
CA SER A 262 -1.05 -23.41 3.67
C SER A 262 0.14 -24.13 3.02
N PRO A 263 1.40 -23.81 3.39
CA PRO A 263 2.59 -24.52 2.93
C PRO A 263 2.55 -26.03 3.23
N THR A 264 1.70 -26.48 4.14
CA THR A 264 1.51 -27.91 4.43
C THR A 264 0.90 -28.67 3.25
N LEU A 265 0.20 -28.00 2.33
CA LEU A 265 -0.38 -28.65 1.15
C LEU A 265 0.68 -28.99 0.10
N THR A 266 1.79 -28.25 0.04
CA THR A 266 2.91 -28.52 -0.87
C THR A 266 3.98 -29.42 -0.26
N ARG A 267 3.93 -29.66 1.05
CA ARG A 267 4.83 -30.61 1.74
C ARG A 267 4.40 -32.04 1.46
N THR A 268 5.10 -32.73 0.58
CA THR A 268 5.01 -34.19 0.47
C THR A 268 6.02 -34.83 1.42
N ASP A 269 5.55 -35.65 2.36
CA ASP A 269 6.41 -36.52 3.19
C ASP A 269 6.95 -37.75 2.42
N ASP A 270 6.73 -37.80 1.09
CA ASP A 270 7.20 -38.85 0.20
C ASP A 270 8.56 -38.46 -0.42
N PRO A 271 9.68 -39.06 0.02
CA PRO A 271 11.01 -38.76 -0.49
C PRO A 271 11.24 -39.24 -1.93
N THR A 272 10.29 -39.96 -2.54
CA THR A 272 10.40 -40.48 -3.91
C THR A 272 9.71 -39.60 -4.96
N ARG A 273 8.92 -38.61 -4.53
CA ARG A 273 8.25 -37.68 -5.44
C ARG A 273 9.16 -36.47 -5.71
N PRO A 274 9.46 -36.11 -6.97
CA PRO A 274 10.19 -34.88 -7.25
C PRO A 274 9.40 -33.70 -6.67
N ASN A 275 10.11 -32.76 -6.04
CA ASN A 275 9.57 -31.54 -5.45
C ASN A 275 9.15 -30.57 -6.58
N ASN A 276 8.22 -30.99 -7.42
CA ASN A 276 7.72 -30.21 -8.54
C ASN A 276 6.68 -29.24 -7.99
N SER A 277 7.03 -27.95 -8.00
CA SER A 277 6.09 -26.88 -7.67
C SER A 277 4.83 -27.00 -8.53
N THR A 278 3.67 -26.92 -7.89
CA THR A 278 2.36 -26.87 -8.56
C THR A 278 1.91 -25.44 -8.87
N ALA A 279 2.78 -24.45 -8.59
CA ALA A 279 2.49 -23.04 -8.81
C ALA A 279 2.44 -22.72 -10.31
N SER A 280 1.31 -22.19 -10.78
CA SER A 280 1.20 -21.65 -12.16
C SER A 280 1.98 -20.35 -12.36
N ILE A 281 2.23 -19.62 -11.28
CA ILE A 281 3.14 -18.46 -11.23
C ILE A 281 4.41 -18.93 -10.50
N PRO A 282 5.49 -19.28 -11.21
CA PRO A 282 6.67 -19.89 -10.61
C PRO A 282 7.49 -18.92 -9.75
N THR A 283 7.22 -17.61 -9.81
CA THR A 283 7.86 -16.59 -8.98
C THR A 283 7.17 -16.40 -7.63
N PHE A 284 6.05 -17.09 -7.39
CA PHE A 284 5.31 -17.01 -6.13
C PHE A 284 6.09 -17.64 -4.97
N ASP A 285 6.18 -16.94 -3.85
CA ASP A 285 6.75 -17.44 -2.60
C ASP A 285 5.78 -17.22 -1.43
N HIS A 286 5.63 -18.24 -0.58
CA HIS A 286 4.68 -18.22 0.52
C HIS A 286 5.06 -17.19 1.59
N SER A 287 6.35 -17.13 1.95
CA SER A 287 6.84 -16.18 2.95
C SER A 287 6.69 -14.75 2.44
N ALA A 288 7.18 -14.47 1.23
CA ALA A 288 7.08 -13.16 0.62
C ALA A 288 5.64 -12.68 0.49
N SER A 289 4.71 -13.55 0.08
CA SER A 289 3.30 -13.18 -0.07
C SER A 289 2.63 -12.83 1.27
N ARG A 290 2.91 -13.61 2.32
CA ARG A 290 2.41 -13.33 3.67
C ARG A 290 3.03 -12.07 4.25
N ASP A 291 4.34 -11.91 4.10
CA ASP A 291 5.07 -10.75 4.59
C ASP A 291 4.58 -9.48 3.90
N PHE A 292 4.44 -9.50 2.57
CA PHE A 292 3.87 -8.40 1.79
C PHE A 292 2.46 -8.04 2.27
N SER A 293 1.55 -9.03 2.35
CA SER A 293 0.16 -8.77 2.75
C SER A 293 0.06 -8.26 4.20
N SER A 294 0.97 -8.69 5.09
CA SER A 294 1.03 -8.19 6.46
C SER A 294 1.55 -6.75 6.56
N ARG A 295 2.56 -6.41 5.74
CA ARG A 295 3.21 -5.10 5.72
C ARG A 295 2.37 -4.05 5.01
N HIS A 296 1.77 -4.38 3.88
CA HIS A 296 1.09 -3.40 3.01
C HIS A 296 -0.45 -3.52 3.05
N GLY A 297 -1.00 -4.66 3.47
CA GLY A 297 -2.42 -4.98 3.28
C GLY A 297 -2.68 -5.47 1.85
N LEU A 298 -3.85 -5.15 1.29
CA LEU A 298 -4.10 -5.34 -0.14
C LEU A 298 -3.25 -4.36 -0.95
N GLY A 299 -2.39 -4.87 -1.83
CA GLY A 299 -1.51 -4.03 -2.65
C GLY A 299 -1.07 -4.73 -3.94
N VAL A 300 -0.58 -3.93 -4.89
CA VAL A 300 -0.02 -4.45 -6.15
C VAL A 300 1.37 -5.00 -5.89
N ARG A 301 1.57 -6.29 -6.18
CA ARG A 301 2.89 -6.93 -6.14
C ARG A 301 3.61 -6.79 -7.47
N ALA A 302 2.93 -7.04 -8.58
CA ALA A 302 3.56 -7.02 -9.91
C ALA A 302 2.80 -6.11 -10.87
N VAL A 303 3.54 -5.21 -11.51
CA VAL A 303 3.09 -4.54 -12.73
C VAL A 303 3.70 -5.29 -13.90
N ALA A 304 2.88 -5.99 -14.68
CA ALA A 304 3.37 -6.81 -15.79
C ALA A 304 3.23 -6.06 -17.12
N ILE A 305 4.29 -6.11 -17.92
CA ILE A 305 4.33 -5.57 -19.29
C ILE A 305 4.64 -6.68 -20.28
N GLN A 306 4.01 -6.60 -21.46
CA GLN A 306 4.30 -7.49 -22.58
C GLN A 306 5.52 -6.95 -23.34
N VAL A 307 6.51 -7.81 -23.55
CA VAL A 307 7.75 -7.50 -24.28
C VAL A 307 7.94 -8.51 -25.43
N ASP A 308 8.78 -8.15 -26.41
CA ASP A 308 9.14 -9.07 -27.50
C ASP A 308 9.76 -10.36 -26.95
N ASP A 309 10.73 -10.25 -26.04
CA ASP A 309 11.41 -11.38 -25.38
C ASP A 309 11.75 -11.05 -23.92
N ALA A 310 11.16 -11.78 -22.98
CA ALA A 310 11.37 -11.61 -21.55
C ALA A 310 12.80 -12.01 -21.10
N VAL A 311 13.48 -12.92 -21.82
CA VAL A 311 14.88 -13.28 -21.53
C VAL A 311 15.79 -12.09 -21.83
N SER A 312 15.67 -11.54 -23.04
CA SER A 312 16.41 -10.35 -23.47
C SER A 312 16.09 -9.13 -22.60
N ALA A 313 14.82 -8.87 -22.31
CA ALA A 313 14.41 -7.76 -21.45
C ALA A 313 15.02 -7.86 -20.04
N PHE A 314 14.98 -9.04 -19.41
CA PHE A 314 15.59 -9.28 -18.11
C PHE A 314 17.11 -9.09 -18.14
N THR A 315 17.78 -9.75 -19.09
CA THR A 315 19.25 -9.71 -19.21
C THR A 315 19.74 -8.28 -19.43
N THR A 316 19.06 -7.56 -20.33
CA THR A 316 19.36 -6.16 -20.62
C THR A 316 19.11 -5.26 -19.42
N SER A 317 18.00 -5.47 -18.70
CA SER A 317 17.67 -4.70 -17.49
C SER A 317 18.75 -4.87 -16.42
N VAL A 318 19.12 -6.11 -16.10
CA VAL A 318 20.14 -6.41 -15.08
C VAL A 318 21.50 -5.85 -15.48
N ALA A 319 21.88 -5.94 -16.75
CA ALA A 319 23.11 -5.34 -17.27
C ALA A 319 23.15 -3.80 -17.12
N HIS A 320 21.98 -3.16 -17.01
CA HIS A 320 21.84 -1.71 -16.83
C HIS A 320 21.38 -1.33 -15.41
N GLY A 321 21.62 -2.21 -14.43
CA GLY A 321 21.50 -1.89 -13.00
C GLY A 321 20.18 -2.30 -12.35
N ALA A 322 19.26 -2.95 -13.08
CA ALA A 322 18.04 -3.49 -12.46
C ALA A 322 18.40 -4.57 -11.42
N LYS A 323 17.76 -4.51 -10.25
CA LYS A 323 17.90 -5.54 -9.22
C LYS A 323 17.03 -6.75 -9.60
N PRO A 324 17.62 -7.95 -9.83
CA PRO A 324 16.84 -9.12 -10.20
C PRO A 324 15.91 -9.56 -9.05
N SER A 325 14.67 -9.94 -9.39
CA SER A 325 13.71 -10.55 -8.46
C SER A 325 13.50 -12.03 -8.78
N ALA A 326 13.24 -12.35 -10.06
CA ALA A 326 13.15 -13.72 -10.54
C ALA A 326 13.77 -13.83 -11.94
N PRO A 327 14.65 -14.83 -12.19
CA PRO A 327 15.23 -15.04 -13.52
C PRO A 327 14.16 -15.46 -14.54
N PRO A 328 14.46 -15.42 -15.85
CA PRO A 328 13.53 -15.87 -16.88
C PRO A 328 13.18 -17.35 -16.73
N ILE A 329 11.88 -17.66 -16.73
CA ILE A 329 11.34 -19.00 -16.61
C ILE A 329 10.40 -19.24 -17.79
N LEU A 330 10.70 -20.28 -18.58
CA LEU A 330 9.86 -20.75 -19.68
C LEU A 330 8.76 -21.67 -19.14
N LEU A 331 7.51 -21.28 -19.35
CA LEU A 331 6.30 -21.99 -18.97
C LEU A 331 5.73 -22.70 -20.19
N ASP A 332 5.64 -24.03 -20.11
CA ASP A 332 4.99 -24.90 -21.10
C ASP A 332 5.49 -24.67 -22.54
N ASN A 333 6.77 -24.31 -22.72
CA ASN A 333 7.38 -23.91 -24.00
C ASN A 333 6.65 -22.78 -24.76
N ARG A 334 5.74 -22.06 -24.09
CA ARG A 334 4.83 -21.08 -24.70
C ARG A 334 5.04 -19.67 -24.19
N VAL A 335 5.27 -19.50 -22.88
CA VAL A 335 5.32 -18.18 -22.25
C VAL A 335 6.58 -18.06 -21.42
N THR A 336 7.34 -17.00 -21.58
CA THR A 336 8.47 -16.69 -20.70
C THR A 336 8.08 -15.56 -19.76
N ILE A 337 8.34 -15.73 -18.46
CA ILE A 337 8.19 -14.66 -17.48
C ILE A 337 9.53 -14.39 -16.77
N ALA A 338 9.78 -13.12 -16.43
CA ALA A 338 10.93 -12.71 -15.63
C ALA A 338 10.56 -11.49 -14.78
N GLU A 339 11.27 -11.24 -13.68
CA GLU A 339 10.96 -10.11 -12.77
C GLU A 339 12.20 -9.37 -12.31
N VAL A 340 12.12 -8.05 -12.30
CA VAL A 340 13.09 -7.15 -11.65
C VAL A 340 12.36 -6.26 -10.64
N GLN A 341 13.07 -5.77 -9.62
CA GLN A 341 12.49 -4.83 -8.65
C GLN A 341 12.18 -3.50 -9.34
N LEU A 342 10.98 -2.96 -9.11
CA LEU A 342 10.52 -1.68 -9.63
C LEU A 342 10.74 -0.57 -8.59
N TYR A 343 9.99 -0.60 -7.48
CA TYR A 343 10.17 0.25 -6.29
C TYR A 343 9.54 -0.44 -5.07
N GLY A 344 10.11 -0.25 -3.88
CA GLY A 344 9.68 -0.96 -2.67
C GLY A 344 9.67 -2.49 -2.89
N ASP A 345 8.56 -3.14 -2.53
CA ASP A 345 8.31 -4.56 -2.81
C ASP A 345 7.53 -4.81 -4.11
N VAL A 346 7.42 -3.81 -4.99
CA VAL A 346 6.76 -3.96 -6.30
C VAL A 346 7.78 -4.45 -7.33
N VAL A 347 7.38 -5.40 -8.16
CA VAL A 347 8.20 -5.92 -9.26
C VAL A 347 7.65 -5.47 -10.61
N LEU A 348 8.55 -5.20 -11.55
CA LEU A 348 8.23 -5.11 -12.97
C LEU A 348 8.37 -6.51 -13.56
N ARG A 349 7.26 -7.08 -14.03
CA ARG A 349 7.23 -8.41 -14.64
C ARG A 349 7.25 -8.30 -16.15
N TYR A 350 8.20 -8.96 -16.78
CA TYR A 350 8.26 -9.13 -18.23
C TYR A 350 7.53 -10.40 -18.63
N VAL A 351 6.68 -10.32 -19.65
CA VAL A 351 5.99 -11.47 -20.24
C VAL A 351 6.17 -11.46 -21.75
N SER A 352 6.63 -12.58 -22.32
CA SER A 352 6.73 -12.79 -23.76
C SER A 352 6.17 -14.15 -24.17
N TYR A 353 5.70 -14.27 -25.41
CA TYR A 353 5.06 -15.46 -25.95
C TYR A 353 5.87 -16.00 -27.13
N SER A 354 6.13 -17.32 -27.19
CA SER A 354 7.04 -17.93 -28.18
C SER A 354 6.49 -18.00 -29.60
N ASN A 355 5.18 -17.79 -29.81
CA ASN A 355 4.57 -17.69 -31.14
C ASN A 355 3.50 -16.60 -31.17
N SER A 356 3.69 -15.59 -32.02
CA SER A 356 2.72 -14.52 -32.28
C SER A 356 1.41 -15.01 -32.92
N SER A 357 1.41 -16.22 -33.50
CA SER A 357 0.25 -16.90 -34.08
C SER A 357 -0.74 -17.46 -33.04
N HIS A 358 -0.40 -17.51 -31.75
CA HIS A 358 -1.36 -17.75 -30.67
C HIS A 358 -1.98 -16.45 -30.11
N VAL A 359 -1.47 -15.29 -30.51
CA VAL A 359 -2.14 -14.00 -30.23
C VAL A 359 -3.36 -13.82 -31.14
N SER A 360 -3.43 -14.59 -32.24
CA SER A 360 -4.61 -14.71 -33.12
C SER A 360 -5.55 -15.87 -32.77
N ASP A 361 -5.35 -16.55 -31.64
CA ASP A 361 -6.37 -17.50 -31.15
C ASP A 361 -7.63 -16.69 -30.84
N SER A 362 -8.70 -16.93 -31.60
CA SER A 362 -9.93 -16.12 -31.59
C SER A 362 -10.72 -16.18 -30.29
N ASN A 363 -10.23 -16.90 -29.28
CA ASN A 363 -10.84 -17.01 -27.97
C ASN A 363 -9.99 -16.29 -26.90
N PRO A 364 -10.24 -14.98 -26.67
CA PRO A 364 -9.57 -14.23 -25.62
C PRO A 364 -9.80 -14.82 -24.21
N ASP A 365 -10.83 -15.66 -23.99
CA ASP A 365 -11.10 -16.26 -22.68
C ASP A 365 -10.11 -17.38 -22.31
N LEU A 366 -9.36 -17.91 -23.29
CA LEU A 366 -8.33 -18.95 -23.07
C LEU A 366 -6.92 -18.37 -22.85
N TRP A 367 -6.75 -17.06 -23.04
CA TRP A 367 -5.44 -16.42 -23.07
C TRP A 367 -5.06 -15.91 -21.67
N PHE A 368 -4.17 -16.64 -20.99
CA PHE A 368 -3.34 -16.10 -19.91
C PHE A 368 -2.03 -16.92 -19.80
N LEU A 369 -1.60 -17.26 -18.59
CA LEU A 369 -0.42 -18.07 -18.33
C LEU A 369 -0.77 -19.57 -18.31
N PRO A 370 0.16 -20.47 -18.69
CA PRO A 370 -0.01 -21.91 -18.50
C PRO A 370 -0.36 -22.25 -17.04
N GLY A 371 -1.23 -23.24 -16.85
CA GLY A 371 -1.73 -23.64 -15.52
C GLY A 371 -2.92 -22.82 -15.00
N PHE A 372 -3.47 -21.93 -15.82
CA PHE A 372 -4.78 -21.31 -15.58
C PHE A 372 -5.85 -21.99 -16.43
N GLU A 373 -7.03 -22.20 -15.84
CA GLU A 373 -8.22 -22.72 -16.50
C GLU A 373 -9.23 -21.60 -16.71
N ALA A 374 -9.92 -21.62 -17.85
CA ALA A 374 -10.96 -20.65 -18.17
C ALA A 374 -12.18 -20.82 -17.25
N VAL A 375 -12.82 -19.69 -16.94
CA VAL A 375 -14.03 -19.62 -16.12
C VAL A 375 -15.15 -19.02 -16.96
N THR A 376 -16.22 -19.79 -17.17
CA THR A 376 -17.45 -19.27 -17.77
C THR A 376 -18.29 -18.60 -16.69
N SER A 377 -18.39 -17.27 -16.72
CA SER A 377 -19.33 -16.55 -15.85
C SER A 377 -20.76 -16.69 -16.38
N SER A 378 -21.70 -17.05 -15.51
CA SER A 378 -23.15 -17.00 -15.82
C SER A 378 -23.70 -15.56 -15.84
N PHE A 379 -22.93 -14.59 -15.35
CA PHE A 379 -23.28 -13.17 -15.32
C PHE A 379 -22.25 -12.37 -16.12
N PRO A 380 -22.58 -11.89 -17.33
CA PRO A 380 -21.67 -11.05 -18.10
C PRO A 380 -21.66 -9.65 -17.47
N LEU A 381 -20.64 -9.40 -16.64
CA LEU A 381 -20.33 -8.06 -16.15
C LEU A 381 -19.49 -7.35 -17.21
N ASP A 382 -19.87 -6.14 -17.61
CA ASP A 382 -18.99 -5.23 -18.34
C ASP A 382 -19.51 -3.80 -18.19
N PHE A 383 -18.79 -2.96 -17.44
CA PHE A 383 -19.16 -1.56 -17.25
C PHE A 383 -18.51 -0.64 -18.28
N GLY A 384 -17.68 -1.16 -19.20
CA GLY A 384 -17.02 -0.39 -20.25
C GLY A 384 -15.54 -0.08 -20.00
N LEU A 385 -14.90 -0.71 -19.01
CA LEU A 385 -13.45 -0.60 -18.82
C LEU A 385 -12.70 -1.37 -19.92
N ARG A 386 -11.58 -0.85 -20.40
CA ARG A 386 -10.90 -1.42 -21.58
C ARG A 386 -9.43 -1.70 -21.41
N ARG A 387 -8.66 -0.82 -20.75
CA ARG A 387 -7.22 -1.03 -20.56
C ARG A 387 -6.70 -0.25 -19.36
N LEU A 388 -5.50 -0.61 -18.92
CA LEU A 388 -4.73 0.24 -18.01
C LEU A 388 -4.14 1.40 -18.81
N ASP A 389 -4.27 2.61 -18.26
CA ASP A 389 -3.65 3.81 -18.83
C ASP A 389 -2.25 4.01 -18.27
N HIS A 390 -2.15 4.05 -16.94
CA HIS A 390 -0.91 4.27 -16.22
C HIS A 390 -0.97 3.65 -14.83
N ALA A 391 0.20 3.35 -14.27
CA ALA A 391 0.36 2.80 -12.92
C ALA A 391 1.32 3.68 -12.12
N VAL A 392 0.83 4.30 -11.04
CA VAL A 392 1.57 5.33 -10.32
C VAL A 392 2.23 4.77 -9.06
N GLY A 393 3.53 5.02 -8.92
CA GLY A 393 4.31 4.68 -7.72
C GLY A 393 4.49 5.87 -6.79
N ASN A 394 4.40 5.64 -5.49
CA ASN A 394 4.91 6.59 -4.49
C ASN A 394 6.26 6.09 -3.96
N VAL A 395 7.23 7.01 -3.88
CA VAL A 395 8.60 6.75 -3.44
C VAL A 395 9.07 7.84 -2.48
N GLU A 396 10.09 7.52 -1.69
CA GLU A 396 10.70 8.47 -0.75
C GLU A 396 11.58 9.51 -1.45
N ASP A 397 12.28 9.13 -2.52
CA ASP A 397 13.18 9.98 -3.30
C ASP A 397 12.94 9.78 -4.81
N LEU A 398 12.31 10.78 -5.44
CA LEU A 398 11.91 10.70 -6.84
C LEU A 398 13.11 10.62 -7.78
N LYS A 399 14.18 11.38 -7.49
CA LYS A 399 15.36 11.44 -8.36
C LYS A 399 16.01 10.07 -8.52
N SER A 400 16.23 9.37 -7.41
CA SER A 400 16.82 8.03 -7.45
C SER A 400 15.89 7.01 -8.12
N ALA A 401 14.59 7.06 -7.84
CA ALA A 401 13.62 6.15 -8.44
C ALA A 401 13.50 6.32 -9.97
N VAL A 402 13.39 7.58 -10.44
CA VAL A 402 13.37 7.92 -11.86
C VAL A 402 14.66 7.48 -12.53
N SER A 403 15.82 7.82 -11.96
CA SER A 403 17.12 7.45 -12.54
C SER A 403 17.31 5.94 -12.62
N TYR A 404 16.85 5.20 -11.61
CA TYR A 404 16.89 3.74 -11.59
C TYR A 404 16.02 3.15 -12.71
N LEU A 405 14.73 3.50 -12.76
CA LEU A 405 13.80 2.95 -13.76
C LEU A 405 14.22 3.32 -15.20
N LYS A 406 14.47 4.62 -15.45
CA LYS A 406 14.98 5.13 -16.73
C LYS A 406 16.29 4.46 -17.13
N GLY A 407 17.19 4.25 -16.16
CA GLY A 407 18.51 3.65 -16.38
C GLY A 407 18.42 2.26 -17.01
N PHE A 408 17.59 1.38 -16.45
CA PHE A 408 17.53 -0.01 -16.90
C PHE A 408 16.50 -0.29 -18.01
N THR A 409 15.44 0.51 -18.15
CA THR A 409 14.46 0.34 -19.23
C THR A 409 14.79 1.14 -20.47
N GLY A 410 15.46 2.29 -20.31
CA GLY A 410 15.61 3.29 -21.38
C GLY A 410 14.35 4.14 -21.62
N PHE A 411 13.33 4.03 -20.76
CA PHE A 411 12.12 4.86 -20.85
C PHE A 411 12.45 6.35 -20.75
N HIS A 412 11.72 7.18 -21.48
CA HIS A 412 11.94 8.63 -21.50
C HIS A 412 10.97 9.36 -20.58
N GLU A 413 11.38 10.57 -20.16
CA GLU A 413 10.51 11.47 -19.41
C GLU A 413 9.42 12.02 -20.33
N PHE A 414 8.18 11.75 -19.96
CA PHE A 414 7.00 12.11 -20.72
C PHE A 414 6.39 13.43 -20.25
N ALA A 415 6.34 13.61 -18.92
CA ALA A 415 5.83 14.81 -18.26
C ALA A 415 6.37 14.88 -16.83
N GLU A 416 6.33 16.07 -16.24
CA GLU A 416 6.63 16.29 -14.83
C GLU A 416 5.67 17.33 -14.24
N PHE A 417 5.50 17.26 -12.92
CA PHE A 417 4.65 18.16 -12.16
C PHE A 417 5.37 18.51 -10.85
N THR A 418 5.45 19.80 -10.53
CA THR A 418 5.93 20.24 -9.19
C THR A 418 4.75 20.56 -8.27
N ALA A 419 5.03 20.79 -6.99
CA ALA A 419 4.01 21.19 -6.03
C ALA A 419 3.19 22.42 -6.47
N GLU A 420 3.79 23.34 -7.23
CA GLU A 420 3.11 24.50 -7.79
C GLU A 420 2.09 24.13 -8.89
N ASP A 421 2.33 23.06 -9.65
CA ASP A 421 1.47 22.61 -10.75
C ASP A 421 0.25 21.84 -10.25
N VAL A 422 0.37 21.13 -9.12
CA VAL A 422 -0.62 20.19 -8.56
C VAL A 422 -1.74 20.91 -7.80
N GLY A 423 -1.74 22.25 -7.72
CA GLY A 423 -2.86 23.06 -7.21
C GLY A 423 -3.21 22.87 -5.72
N THR A 424 -2.59 21.92 -5.03
CA THR A 424 -2.76 21.64 -3.61
C THR A 424 -1.88 22.60 -2.79
N SER A 425 -2.34 23.85 -2.68
CA SER A 425 -1.67 24.91 -1.92
C SER A 425 -1.39 24.59 -0.43
N GLU A 426 -1.91 23.46 0.07
CA GLU A 426 -1.73 22.98 1.44
C GLU A 426 -0.98 21.64 1.57
N SER A 427 -0.82 20.83 0.50
CA SER A 427 -0.12 19.53 0.53
C SER A 427 0.58 19.26 -0.81
N GLY A 428 1.91 19.33 -0.87
CA GLY A 428 2.65 19.23 -2.14
C GLY A 428 3.06 17.79 -2.50
N LEU A 429 3.26 17.56 -3.80
CA LEU A 429 4.00 16.43 -4.35
C LEU A 429 4.83 16.92 -5.54
N ASN A 430 5.93 16.22 -5.83
CA ASN A 430 6.58 16.28 -7.13
C ASN A 430 6.32 14.96 -7.85
N SER A 431 6.17 15.01 -9.17
CA SER A 431 5.88 13.85 -10.01
C SER A 431 6.67 13.87 -11.31
N VAL A 432 7.16 12.72 -11.73
CA VAL A 432 7.76 12.50 -13.07
C VAL A 432 7.13 11.27 -13.69
N VAL A 433 6.79 11.36 -14.97
CA VAL A 433 6.20 10.30 -15.77
C VAL A 433 7.24 9.71 -16.69
N LEU A 434 7.51 8.41 -16.56
CA LEU A 434 8.31 7.67 -17.54
C LEU A 434 7.42 6.92 -18.52
N ALA A 435 7.81 6.90 -19.79
CA ALA A 435 7.07 6.26 -20.87
C ALA A 435 7.98 5.37 -21.73
N ASN A 436 7.41 4.30 -22.28
CA ASN A 436 8.07 3.53 -23.34
C ASN A 436 8.05 4.28 -24.68
N ASN A 437 8.72 3.76 -25.71
CA ASN A 437 8.85 4.38 -27.04
C ASN A 437 7.51 4.77 -27.68
N GLU A 438 6.48 3.93 -27.55
CA GLU A 438 5.13 4.18 -28.08
C GLU A 438 4.23 4.95 -27.12
N GLU A 439 4.73 5.26 -25.92
CA GLU A 439 4.04 6.02 -24.88
C GLU A 439 2.70 5.39 -24.46
N MET A 440 2.62 4.06 -24.53
CA MET A 440 1.46 3.23 -24.14
C MET A 440 1.63 2.57 -22.77
N VAL A 441 2.87 2.53 -22.26
CA VAL A 441 3.20 2.07 -20.90
C VAL A 441 3.75 3.27 -20.15
N LEU A 442 3.01 3.71 -19.13
CA LEU A 442 3.28 4.94 -18.41
C LEU A 442 3.45 4.64 -16.91
N PHE A 443 4.60 5.06 -16.37
CA PHE A 443 4.96 4.94 -14.95
C PHE A 443 5.20 6.32 -14.34
N PRO A 444 4.15 7.00 -13.87
CA PRO A 444 4.28 8.14 -12.99
C PRO A 444 4.87 7.72 -11.64
N MET A 445 5.76 8.52 -11.08
CA MET A 445 6.31 8.35 -9.74
C MET A 445 6.20 9.66 -8.98
N ASN A 446 5.80 9.58 -7.70
CA ASN A 446 5.62 10.74 -6.84
C ASN A 446 6.53 10.69 -5.61
N GLU A 447 7.00 11.86 -5.18
CA GLU A 447 7.62 12.05 -3.85
C GLU A 447 6.86 13.08 -3.01
N PRO A 448 6.93 12.99 -1.67
CA PRO A 448 6.33 13.99 -0.79
C PRO A 448 7.12 15.31 -0.83
N VAL A 449 6.39 16.44 -0.82
CA VAL A 449 6.99 17.74 -0.52
C VAL A 449 6.79 18.07 0.96
N TYR A 450 7.89 18.32 1.67
CA TYR A 450 7.91 18.64 3.09
C TYR A 450 7.74 20.13 3.36
N GLY A 451 7.35 20.49 4.59
CA GLY A 451 7.20 21.89 5.00
C GLY A 451 5.93 22.58 4.51
N THR A 452 4.97 21.84 3.95
CA THR A 452 3.64 22.35 3.58
C THR A 452 2.71 22.47 4.79
N LYS A 453 1.63 23.26 4.67
CA LYS A 453 0.68 23.51 5.79
C LYS A 453 0.02 22.23 6.31
N ARG A 454 -0.26 21.29 5.41
CA ARG A 454 -0.76 19.95 5.72
C ARG A 454 0.27 18.93 5.31
N LYS A 455 0.19 17.77 5.94
CA LYS A 455 0.99 16.61 5.58
C LYS A 455 0.71 16.21 4.13
N SER A 456 1.77 15.92 3.37
CA SER A 456 1.64 15.38 2.02
C SER A 456 0.91 14.04 2.06
N GLN A 457 -0.05 13.85 1.16
CA GLN A 457 -0.74 12.58 0.95
C GLN A 457 0.23 11.47 0.53
N ILE A 458 1.35 11.82 -0.13
CA ILE A 458 2.41 10.86 -0.48
C ILE A 458 3.09 10.36 0.79
N GLN A 459 3.37 11.25 1.74
CA GLN A 459 3.92 10.88 3.04
C GLN A 459 2.93 10.02 3.85
N THR A 460 1.64 10.35 3.82
CA THR A 460 0.59 9.52 4.46
C THR A 460 0.55 8.12 3.85
N TYR A 461 0.65 7.99 2.54
CA TYR A 461 0.76 6.70 1.85
C TYR A 461 1.98 5.93 2.35
N LEU A 462 3.18 6.52 2.31
CA LEU A 462 4.43 5.84 2.67
C LEU A 462 4.39 5.30 4.11
N GLU A 463 3.76 6.04 5.04
CA GLU A 463 3.62 5.59 6.42
C GLU A 463 2.63 4.45 6.59
N HIS A 464 1.46 4.50 5.94
CA HIS A 464 0.42 3.47 6.09
C HIS A 464 0.69 2.25 5.21
N ASN A 465 1.46 2.41 4.13
CA ASN A 465 1.94 1.34 3.28
C ASN A 465 3.23 0.72 3.81
N GLU A 466 3.90 1.30 4.83
CA GLU A 466 5.22 0.87 5.29
C GLU A 466 6.30 0.92 4.18
N GLY A 467 6.30 2.00 3.40
CA GLY A 467 7.30 2.30 2.35
C GLY A 467 6.69 2.50 0.97
N ALA A 468 7.57 2.59 -0.04
CA ALA A 468 7.20 2.75 -1.44
C ALA A 468 6.26 1.65 -1.98
N GLY A 469 5.43 2.00 -2.96
CA GLY A 469 4.47 1.08 -3.57
C GLY A 469 3.58 1.73 -4.64
N VAL A 470 2.68 0.95 -5.25
CA VAL A 470 1.69 1.48 -6.20
C VAL A 470 0.60 2.25 -5.45
N GLN A 471 0.45 3.53 -5.78
CA GLN A 471 -0.57 4.41 -5.23
C GLN A 471 -1.89 4.26 -5.96
N HIS A 472 -1.89 4.33 -7.29
CA HIS A 472 -3.11 4.20 -8.05
C HIS A 472 -2.91 3.60 -9.43
N LEU A 473 -4.02 3.10 -9.96
CA LEU A 473 -4.14 2.53 -11.29
C LEU A 473 -5.23 3.31 -12.02
N ALA A 474 -4.90 3.90 -13.17
CA ALA A 474 -5.87 4.60 -13.99
C ALA A 474 -6.42 3.68 -15.08
N LEU A 475 -7.74 3.51 -15.08
CA LEU A 475 -8.45 2.56 -15.92
C LEU A 475 -9.21 3.31 -16.99
N VAL A 476 -8.89 3.05 -18.25
CA VAL A 476 -9.58 3.67 -19.38
C VAL A 476 -10.95 3.04 -19.54
N SER A 477 -11.97 3.89 -19.60
CA SER A 477 -13.32 3.55 -20.05
C SER A 477 -13.56 4.02 -21.48
N GLU A 478 -14.31 3.24 -22.24
CA GLU A 478 -14.86 3.70 -23.54
C GLU A 478 -16.05 4.65 -23.39
N ASP A 479 -16.76 4.58 -22.26
CA ASP A 479 -17.87 5.45 -21.87
C ASP A 479 -17.87 5.62 -20.34
N ILE A 480 -17.13 6.62 -19.87
CA ILE A 480 -16.95 6.89 -18.44
C ILE A 480 -18.29 7.20 -17.76
N PHE A 481 -19.25 7.77 -18.48
CA PHE A 481 -20.56 8.09 -17.91
C PHE A 481 -21.34 6.82 -17.58
N LYS A 482 -21.40 5.87 -18.53
CA LYS A 482 -22.00 4.54 -18.28
C LYS A 482 -21.23 3.81 -17.17
N THR A 483 -19.90 3.77 -17.25
CA THR A 483 -19.07 3.10 -16.25
C THR A 483 -19.35 3.62 -14.84
N LEU A 484 -19.40 4.94 -14.65
CA LEU A 484 -19.64 5.51 -13.33
C LEU A 484 -21.07 5.36 -12.83
N ARG A 485 -22.08 5.38 -13.71
CA ARG A 485 -23.46 5.02 -13.30
C ARG A 485 -23.50 3.61 -12.72
N GLU A 486 -22.87 2.66 -13.38
CA GLU A 486 -22.81 1.26 -12.93
C GLU A 486 -21.97 1.10 -11.65
N MET A 487 -20.80 1.73 -11.56
CA MET A 487 -19.97 1.64 -10.36
C MET A 487 -20.65 2.29 -9.14
N ARG A 488 -21.25 3.48 -9.32
CA ARG A 488 -21.92 4.21 -8.23
C ARG A 488 -23.18 3.49 -7.73
N SER A 489 -23.92 2.81 -8.60
CA SER A 489 -25.10 2.02 -8.18
C SER A 489 -24.71 0.85 -7.26
N ARG A 490 -23.44 0.45 -7.25
CA ARG A 490 -22.91 -0.65 -6.44
C ARG A 490 -22.14 -0.20 -5.20
N SER A 491 -21.83 1.10 -5.07
CA SER A 491 -21.04 1.64 -3.94
C SER A 491 -21.62 1.29 -2.56
N GLY A 492 -22.95 1.29 -2.41
CA GLY A 492 -23.63 0.98 -1.15
C GLY A 492 -23.80 -0.52 -0.86
N ILE A 493 -23.47 -1.40 -1.82
CA ILE A 493 -23.71 -2.85 -1.78
C ILE A 493 -22.45 -3.63 -2.16
N GLY A 494 -21.31 -3.22 -1.62
CA GLY A 494 -20.03 -3.92 -1.75
C GLY A 494 -19.10 -3.43 -2.87
N GLY A 495 -19.51 -2.45 -3.67
CA GLY A 495 -18.66 -1.80 -4.68
C GLY A 495 -17.66 -0.80 -4.11
N PHE A 496 -17.17 0.10 -4.97
CA PHE A 496 -16.22 1.15 -4.59
C PHE A 496 -16.90 2.49 -4.36
N GLN A 497 -16.44 3.24 -3.37
CA GLN A 497 -16.86 4.61 -3.12
C GLN A 497 -15.94 5.56 -3.87
N PHE A 498 -16.48 6.73 -4.23
CA PHE A 498 -15.73 7.79 -4.91
C PHE A 498 -15.40 8.93 -3.97
N MET A 499 -14.40 9.71 -4.35
CA MET A 499 -14.09 10.97 -3.68
C MET A 499 -15.28 11.94 -3.75
N PRO A 500 -15.43 12.85 -2.76
CA PRO A 500 -16.49 13.85 -2.79
C PRO A 500 -16.45 14.68 -4.08
N SER A 501 -17.63 14.92 -4.66
CA SER A 501 -17.73 15.73 -5.87
C SER A 501 -17.22 17.16 -5.63
N PRO A 502 -16.60 17.78 -6.65
CA PRO A 502 -16.31 19.22 -6.66
C PRO A 502 -17.57 20.07 -6.40
N PRO A 503 -17.41 21.31 -5.90
CA PRO A 503 -18.54 22.21 -5.72
C PRO A 503 -19.17 22.62 -7.07
N PRO A 504 -20.47 22.98 -7.13
CA PRO A 504 -21.14 23.40 -8.37
C PRO A 504 -20.48 24.58 -9.11
N THR A 505 -19.67 25.38 -8.42
CA THR A 505 -18.86 26.44 -9.03
C THR A 505 -17.83 25.90 -10.03
N TYR A 506 -17.30 24.69 -9.79
CA TYR A 506 -16.37 24.01 -10.68
C TYR A 506 -17.01 23.74 -12.04
N TYR A 507 -18.21 23.12 -12.04
CA TYR A 507 -18.94 22.74 -13.26
C TYR A 507 -19.46 23.94 -14.05
N ARG A 508 -19.92 24.99 -13.35
CA ARG A 508 -20.29 26.26 -14.01
C ARG A 508 -19.13 26.88 -14.78
N ASN A 509 -17.89 26.72 -14.31
CA ASN A 509 -16.69 27.20 -14.99
C ASN A 509 -16.18 26.24 -16.08
N LEU A 510 -16.60 24.97 -16.05
CA LEU A 510 -16.19 23.94 -17.00
C LEU A 510 -16.65 24.25 -18.42
N LYS A 511 -17.85 24.84 -18.58
CA LYS A 511 -18.36 25.33 -19.87
C LYS A 511 -17.40 26.30 -20.57
N LYS A 512 -16.65 27.11 -19.82
CA LYS A 512 -15.64 28.03 -20.38
C LYS A 512 -14.35 27.33 -20.81
N ARG A 513 -14.05 26.15 -20.24
CA ARG A 513 -12.82 25.38 -20.49
C ARG A 513 -12.99 24.30 -21.56
N ALA A 514 -14.14 23.64 -21.58
CA ALA A 514 -14.37 22.45 -22.41
C ALA A 514 -15.75 22.43 -23.10
N GLY A 515 -16.47 23.55 -23.19
CA GLY A 515 -17.81 23.61 -23.78
C GLY A 515 -17.88 23.44 -25.31
N ASP A 516 -16.74 23.41 -25.99
CA ASP A 516 -16.57 23.07 -27.40
C ASP A 516 -16.28 21.56 -27.63
N VAL A 517 -15.99 20.81 -26.56
CA VAL A 517 -15.76 19.35 -26.60
C VAL A 517 -16.92 18.59 -25.94
N LEU A 518 -17.44 19.12 -24.83
CA LEU A 518 -18.54 18.52 -24.06
C LEU A 518 -19.82 19.32 -24.26
N THR A 519 -20.93 18.61 -24.52
CA THR A 519 -22.26 19.24 -24.58
C THR A 519 -22.72 19.68 -23.19
N ASP A 520 -23.69 20.59 -23.12
CA ASP A 520 -24.26 21.04 -21.84
C ASP A 520 -24.83 19.86 -21.01
N ASP A 521 -25.42 18.86 -21.68
CA ASP A 521 -25.91 17.64 -21.04
C ASP A 521 -24.77 16.77 -20.48
N GLN A 522 -23.66 16.64 -21.20
CA GLN A 522 -22.47 15.92 -20.72
C GLN A 522 -21.80 16.65 -19.54
N ILE A 523 -21.77 17.99 -19.54
CA ILE A 523 -21.28 18.78 -18.42
C ILE A 523 -22.16 18.55 -17.18
N LYS A 524 -23.48 18.46 -17.37
CA LYS A 524 -24.42 18.13 -16.30
C LYS A 524 -24.21 16.71 -15.77
N GLU A 525 -24.00 15.72 -16.64
CA GLU A 525 -23.64 14.36 -16.21
C GLU A 525 -22.30 14.35 -15.46
N CYS A 526 -21.32 15.16 -15.85
CA CYS A 526 -20.08 15.31 -15.10
C CYS A 526 -20.34 15.82 -13.67
N GLU A 527 -21.25 16.78 -13.50
CA GLU A 527 -21.64 17.29 -12.18
C GLU A 527 -22.35 16.23 -11.34
N GLU A 528 -23.33 15.55 -11.92
CA GLU A 528 -24.10 14.49 -11.25
C GLU A 528 -23.21 13.32 -10.81
N LEU A 529 -22.22 12.95 -11.64
CA LEU A 529 -21.32 11.83 -11.37
C LEU A 529 -20.02 12.25 -10.66
N GLY A 530 -19.79 13.53 -10.42
CA GLY A 530 -18.58 14.03 -9.75
C GLY A 530 -17.30 13.91 -10.59
N ILE A 531 -17.41 13.90 -11.91
CA ILE A 531 -16.28 13.77 -12.85
C ILE A 531 -15.49 15.09 -12.89
N LEU A 532 -14.17 14.99 -12.86
CA LEU A 532 -13.25 16.08 -13.12
C LEU A 532 -12.91 16.13 -14.61
N VAL A 533 -12.77 17.33 -15.16
CA VAL A 533 -12.38 17.55 -16.55
C VAL A 533 -11.16 18.44 -16.60
N ASP A 534 -10.11 17.94 -17.24
CA ASP A 534 -8.91 18.67 -17.59
C ASP A 534 -8.73 18.73 -19.10
N ARG A 535 -8.03 19.76 -19.57
CA ARG A 535 -7.86 20.01 -21.00
C ARG A 535 -6.51 20.66 -21.28
N ASP A 536 -5.84 20.19 -22.31
CA ASP A 536 -4.68 20.84 -22.90
C ASP A 536 -4.85 21.06 -24.41
N ASP A 537 -3.76 21.40 -25.09
CA ASP A 537 -3.71 21.68 -26.52
C ASP A 537 -3.92 20.44 -27.39
N GLN A 538 -3.78 19.23 -26.83
CA GLN A 538 -3.83 17.97 -27.56
C GLN A 538 -5.15 17.20 -27.32
N GLY A 539 -5.85 17.42 -26.19
CA GLY A 539 -7.23 16.94 -26.04
C GLY A 539 -7.91 17.25 -24.70
N THR A 540 -8.91 16.45 -24.36
CA THR A 540 -9.66 16.52 -23.09
C THR A 540 -9.60 15.21 -22.30
N LEU A 541 -9.38 15.30 -20.99
CA LEU A 541 -9.35 14.18 -20.04
C LEU A 541 -10.52 14.30 -19.08
N LEU A 542 -11.36 13.27 -19.04
CA LEU A 542 -12.36 13.06 -18.00
C LEU A 542 -11.77 12.07 -17.00
N GLN A 543 -11.86 12.38 -15.71
CA GLN A 543 -11.27 11.54 -14.66
C GLN A 543 -12.08 11.58 -13.37
N ILE A 544 -12.00 10.52 -12.57
CA ILE A 544 -12.52 10.48 -11.21
C ILE A 544 -11.75 9.45 -10.37
N PHE A 545 -11.63 9.73 -9.07
CA PHE A 545 -10.89 8.90 -8.12
C PHE A 545 -11.83 8.16 -7.17
N THR A 546 -11.56 6.88 -6.94
CA THR A 546 -12.16 6.14 -5.83
C THR A 546 -11.56 6.60 -4.51
N LYS A 547 -12.26 6.32 -3.40
CA LYS A 547 -11.61 6.18 -2.10
C LYS A 547 -10.62 4.99 -2.13
N PRO A 548 -9.77 4.82 -1.10
CA PRO A 548 -8.91 3.64 -1.00
C PRO A 548 -9.69 2.34 -1.20
N VAL A 549 -9.11 1.41 -1.97
CA VAL A 549 -9.79 0.14 -2.33
C VAL A 549 -9.61 -0.95 -1.27
N GLY A 550 -8.75 -0.74 -0.28
CA GLY A 550 -8.60 -1.58 0.91
C GLY A 550 -8.83 -0.81 2.20
N ASP A 551 -8.40 -1.37 3.33
CA ASP A 551 -8.60 -0.78 4.65
C ASP A 551 -7.75 0.47 4.91
N ARG A 552 -6.57 0.54 4.27
CA ARG A 552 -5.57 1.57 4.53
C ARG A 552 -5.68 2.72 3.52
N PRO A 553 -5.35 3.96 3.89
CA PRO A 553 -5.32 5.12 2.99
C PRO A 553 -4.10 5.04 2.04
N THR A 554 -4.09 4.03 1.19
CA THR A 554 -2.96 3.63 0.34
C THR A 554 -3.41 3.55 -1.10
N ILE A 555 -3.63 2.34 -1.64
CA ILE A 555 -4.01 2.15 -3.03
C ILE A 555 -5.46 2.59 -3.30
N PHE A 556 -5.66 3.34 -4.39
CA PHE A 556 -6.97 3.69 -4.94
C PHE A 556 -6.98 3.49 -6.46
N VAL A 557 -8.14 3.68 -7.09
CA VAL A 557 -8.33 3.53 -8.53
C VAL A 557 -8.80 4.85 -9.12
N GLU A 558 -8.28 5.19 -10.29
CA GLU A 558 -8.77 6.29 -11.12
C GLU A 558 -9.50 5.71 -12.33
N ILE A 559 -10.66 6.27 -12.68
CA ILE A 559 -11.37 5.94 -13.91
C ILE A 559 -11.25 7.12 -14.85
N ILE A 560 -10.79 6.88 -16.07
CA ILE A 560 -10.55 7.95 -17.05
C ILE A 560 -11.18 7.68 -18.41
N GLN A 561 -11.40 8.75 -19.15
CA GLN A 561 -11.65 8.71 -20.58
C GLN A 561 -10.94 9.89 -21.25
N ARG A 562 -10.18 9.59 -22.31
CA ARG A 562 -9.46 10.59 -23.10
C ARG A 562 -10.23 10.87 -24.39
N VAL A 563 -10.42 12.14 -24.72
CA VAL A 563 -11.09 12.60 -25.94
C VAL A 563 -10.11 13.44 -26.76
N GLY A 564 -9.75 12.99 -27.97
CA GLY A 564 -8.80 13.67 -28.86
C GLY A 564 -7.73 12.75 -29.46
N CYS A 565 -6.83 13.35 -30.27
CA CYS A 565 -5.67 12.74 -30.97
C CYS A 565 -5.87 11.31 -31.50
N MET A 566 -6.92 11.16 -32.31
CA MET A 566 -7.13 9.95 -33.10
C MET A 566 -6.12 9.92 -34.25
N LEU A 567 -5.22 8.94 -34.24
CA LEU A 567 -4.33 8.64 -35.35
C LEU A 567 -4.94 7.50 -36.16
N LYS A 568 -4.80 7.56 -37.49
CA LYS A 568 -5.07 6.42 -38.37
C LYS A 568 -3.74 5.78 -38.72
N ASP A 569 -3.64 4.47 -38.54
CA ASP A 569 -2.52 3.72 -39.10
C ASP A 569 -2.66 3.58 -40.63
N GLU A 570 -1.62 3.02 -41.27
CA GLU A 570 -1.57 2.79 -42.72
C GLU A 570 -2.67 1.83 -43.20
N GLU A 571 -3.28 1.06 -42.29
CA GLU A 571 -4.36 0.10 -42.53
C GLU A 571 -5.76 0.73 -42.32
N GLY A 572 -5.82 2.01 -41.93
CA GLY A 572 -7.06 2.76 -41.72
C GLY A 572 -7.72 2.51 -40.36
N LYS A 573 -7.08 1.75 -39.46
CA LYS A 573 -7.56 1.52 -38.10
C LYS A 573 -7.22 2.75 -37.25
N VAL A 574 -8.25 3.24 -36.55
CA VAL A 574 -8.14 4.45 -35.73
C VAL A 574 -7.66 4.05 -34.34
N HIS A 575 -6.51 4.57 -33.93
CA HIS A 575 -5.97 4.40 -32.58
C HIS A 575 -5.82 5.76 -31.91
N GLN A 576 -6.12 5.82 -30.62
CA GLN A 576 -5.83 7.01 -29.84
C GLN A 576 -4.34 6.98 -29.45
N LYS A 577 -3.61 8.07 -29.72
CA LYS A 577 -2.21 8.21 -29.26
C LYS A 577 -2.16 8.06 -27.73
N GLY A 578 -1.13 7.39 -27.19
CA GLY A 578 -0.91 7.33 -25.73
C GLY A 578 -0.82 8.73 -25.12
N ASP A 579 -1.56 8.95 -24.03
CA ASP A 579 -1.70 10.21 -23.29
C ASP A 579 -1.79 11.48 -24.15
N VAL A 580 -2.99 11.64 -24.71
CA VAL A 580 -3.44 12.81 -25.48
C VAL A 580 -3.59 14.07 -24.63
N VAL A 581 -3.71 13.92 -23.32
CA VAL A 581 -3.78 15.02 -22.36
C VAL A 581 -2.86 14.64 -21.23
N GLY A 582 -2.19 15.56 -20.56
CA GLY A 582 -1.45 15.24 -19.32
C GLY A 582 -2.28 14.41 -18.33
N LEU A 583 -1.67 13.87 -17.27
CA LEU A 583 -2.32 13.01 -16.25
C LEU A 583 -3.37 13.72 -15.36
N GLY A 584 -3.92 14.84 -15.82
CA GLY A 584 -4.62 15.81 -14.99
C GLY A 584 -3.64 16.56 -14.10
N LYS A 585 -3.60 17.88 -14.19
CA LYS A 585 -3.15 18.61 -12.99
C LYS A 585 -4.15 18.26 -11.90
N VAL A 586 -3.71 17.81 -10.73
CA VAL A 586 -4.63 17.56 -9.61
C VAL A 586 -5.38 18.88 -9.35
N THR A 587 -6.58 19.03 -9.89
CA THR A 587 -7.28 20.31 -9.79
C THR A 587 -7.86 20.37 -8.39
N SER A 588 -7.10 20.93 -7.45
CA SER A 588 -7.64 21.37 -6.17
C SER A 588 -8.80 22.33 -6.44
N PRO A 589 -9.97 22.16 -5.78
CA PRO A 589 -11.16 23.00 -5.98
C PRO A 589 -10.94 24.50 -5.78
N SER A 590 -9.81 24.92 -5.21
CA SER A 590 -9.51 26.31 -4.86
C SER A 590 -8.65 27.07 -5.88
N SER A 591 -8.11 26.42 -6.91
CA SER A 591 -7.18 27.08 -7.85
C SER A 591 -7.88 27.75 -9.05
N SER A 592 -8.65 28.81 -8.77
CA SER A 592 -9.02 29.80 -9.79
C SER A 592 -8.48 31.17 -9.40
N ASN A 593 -7.22 31.43 -9.77
CA ASN A 593 -6.69 32.79 -9.75
C ASN A 593 -6.33 33.19 -11.19
N PRO A 594 -7.15 34.03 -11.86
CA PRO A 594 -6.72 34.67 -13.08
C PRO A 594 -5.65 35.72 -12.73
N SER A 595 -4.53 35.68 -13.44
CA SER A 595 -3.53 36.75 -13.63
C SER A 595 -3.60 37.96 -12.68
N ARG A 596 -2.61 38.09 -11.78
CA ARG A 596 -2.34 39.32 -11.01
C ARG A 596 -2.11 40.48 -11.97
N ASN A 597 -3.09 41.38 -12.10
CA ASN A 597 -2.87 42.73 -12.58
C ASN A 597 -2.98 43.70 -11.40
N THR A 598 -2.01 44.59 -11.31
CA THR A 598 -1.76 45.49 -10.19
C THR A 598 -2.85 46.55 -10.03
N LYS A 599 -3.35 46.77 -8.81
CA LYS A 599 -3.64 48.11 -8.24
C LYS A 599 -4.07 48.04 -6.77
N ARG A 600 -3.33 48.77 -5.93
CA ARG A 600 -3.64 49.11 -4.53
C ARG A 600 -4.97 49.87 -4.44
N ARG A 601 -5.81 49.54 -3.45
CA ARG A 601 -6.54 50.54 -2.63
C ARG A 601 -7.14 49.91 -1.36
N SER A 602 -7.28 50.76 -0.36
CA SER A 602 -7.47 50.56 1.08
C SER A 602 -8.89 50.16 1.53
N LYS A 603 -8.92 49.46 2.68
CA LYS A 603 -10.02 49.15 3.64
C LYS A 603 -10.97 50.34 3.98
N PRO A 604 -12.13 50.18 4.71
CA PRO A 604 -12.44 49.15 5.73
C PRO A 604 -13.89 48.58 5.85
N ASP A 605 -13.97 47.53 6.69
CA ASP A 605 -15.06 47.02 7.56
C ASP A 605 -16.48 46.73 7.04
N LYS A 606 -16.87 45.44 7.16
CA LYS A 606 -18.06 45.02 7.92
C LYS A 606 -17.97 43.54 8.33
N LEU A 607 -17.94 43.35 9.65
CA LEU A 607 -18.19 42.12 10.39
C LEU A 607 -19.63 41.61 10.14
N GLN A 608 -19.83 40.32 10.43
CA GLN A 608 -21.09 39.56 10.54
C GLN A 608 -21.53 38.76 9.29
N SER A 609 -20.93 37.58 9.14
CA SER A 609 -21.60 36.30 8.87
C SER A 609 -20.55 35.20 8.77
N GLN A 610 -19.90 34.92 9.90
CA GLN A 610 -18.87 33.89 10.00
C GLN A 610 -19.17 33.00 11.20
N GLN A 611 -20.10 32.07 10.99
CA GLN A 611 -20.38 30.94 11.88
C GLN A 611 -21.22 29.95 11.06
N LEU A 612 -20.56 28.94 10.48
CA LEU A 612 -21.09 27.61 10.05
C LEU A 612 -20.24 26.89 8.96
N LEU A 613 -18.96 27.22 8.78
CA LEU A 613 -18.07 26.50 7.85
C LEU A 613 -16.75 26.15 8.51
N ASP A 614 -16.79 25.29 9.53
CA ASP A 614 -15.64 24.53 10.00
C ASP A 614 -16.14 23.16 10.47
N SER A 615 -16.09 22.16 9.58
CA SER A 615 -16.24 20.75 9.95
C SER A 615 -15.09 19.93 9.34
N PRO A 616 -14.28 19.23 10.16
CA PRO A 616 -12.99 18.65 9.81
C PRO A 616 -13.09 17.27 9.13
N LEU A 617 -13.93 17.13 8.10
CA LEU A 617 -14.15 15.84 7.41
C LEU A 617 -13.78 15.82 5.92
N PHE A 618 -13.16 16.88 5.41
CA PHE A 618 -12.97 17.05 3.96
C PHE A 618 -11.65 16.50 3.40
N MET A 619 -10.70 16.10 4.24
CA MET A 619 -9.32 15.80 3.81
C MET A 619 -8.64 14.70 4.65
N ILE A 620 -9.41 13.70 5.08
CA ILE A 620 -8.88 12.42 5.56
C ILE A 620 -9.76 11.35 4.92
N LEU A 621 -9.27 10.80 3.80
CA LEU A 621 -9.38 9.40 3.35
C LEU A 621 -8.70 9.28 1.99
#